data_AF-A0A8F1WMU4-F1
#
_entry.id   AF-A0A8F1WMU4-F1
#
_cell.length_a   1.000
_cell.length_b   1.000
_cell.length_c   1.000
_cell.angle_alpha   90.00
_cell.angle_beta   90.00
_cell.angle_gamma   90.00
#
_symmetry.space_group_name_H-M   'P 1'
#
loop_
_entity.id
_entity.type
_entity.pdbx_description
1 polymer ?
#
loop_
_entity_poly.entity_id
_entity_poly.type
_entity_poly.pdbx_seq_one_letter_code
_entity_poly.pdbx_strand_id
1 'polypeptide(L)'
;MKNRRKFGKEYGSNRSAQRSTYEIAQEFDIHVNQVNEWKKHLVEGASTLFNGVQENTQAAYELERERLYSQIGKLQVEVDWLRACC
;
A
#
# COMPACT_ATOMS: atom_id res chain seq x y z
N MET A 1 -43.51 14.00 4.97
CA MET A 1 -42.43 13.32 5.71
C MET A 1 -41.81 12.25 4.82
N LYS A 2 -40.53 12.36 4.47
CA LYS A 2 -39.84 11.34 3.65
C LYS A 2 -39.16 10.34 4.60
N ASN A 3 -39.62 9.08 4.56
CA ASN A 3 -39.09 7.99 5.40
C ASN A 3 -37.63 7.69 5.04
N ARG A 4 -36.73 7.95 5.98
CA ARG A 4 -35.31 7.57 5.89
C ARG A 4 -35.23 6.05 6.06
N ARG A 5 -35.05 5.32 4.96
CA ARG A 5 -34.83 3.87 4.99
C ARG A 5 -33.52 3.60 5.74
N LYS A 6 -33.59 2.82 6.83
CA LYS A 6 -32.40 2.39 7.56
C LYS A 6 -31.81 1.20 6.84
N PHE A 7 -30.68 1.40 6.20
CA PHE A 7 -29.89 0.32 5.64
C PHE A 7 -29.11 -0.35 6.80
N GLY A 8 -29.42 -1.63 7.09
CA GLY A 8 -28.72 -2.52 8.03
C GLY A 8 -27.24 -2.79 7.71
N LYS A 9 -26.50 -3.38 8.65
CA LYS A 9 -25.02 -3.42 8.65
C LYS A 9 -24.39 -4.53 7.78
N GLU A 10 -25.05 -4.95 6.71
CA GLU A 10 -24.68 -6.15 5.94
C GLU A 10 -24.29 -5.85 4.48
N TYR A 11 -24.39 -4.59 4.03
CA TYR A 11 -24.08 -4.21 2.64
C TYR A 11 -22.59 -3.92 2.35
N GLY A 12 -21.68 -4.32 3.25
CA GLY A 12 -20.30 -3.80 3.26
C GLY A 12 -19.22 -4.66 2.60
N SER A 13 -19.32 -5.99 2.62
CA SER A 13 -18.11 -6.83 2.38
C SER A 13 -18.04 -7.56 1.04
N ASN A 14 -19.17 -7.80 0.35
CA ASN A 14 -19.15 -8.63 -0.87
C ASN A 14 -19.40 -7.85 -2.17
N ARG A 15 -19.72 -6.55 -2.11
CA ARG A 15 -20.13 -5.80 -3.31
C ARG A 15 -18.96 -5.24 -4.12
N SER A 16 -17.85 -4.90 -3.47
CA SER A 16 -16.75 -4.18 -4.12
C SER A 16 -15.98 -5.02 -5.16
N ALA A 17 -16.08 -6.35 -5.12
CA ALA A 17 -15.34 -7.23 -6.04
C ALA A 17 -16.05 -7.49 -7.38
N GLN A 18 -17.37 -7.22 -7.50
CA GLN A 18 -18.17 -7.63 -8.69
C GLN A 18 -19.14 -6.56 -9.22
N ARG A 19 -18.94 -5.26 -8.92
CA ARG A 19 -19.80 -4.22 -9.52
C ARG A 19 -19.51 -4.04 -11.00
N SER A 20 -20.58 -4.04 -11.80
CA SER A 20 -20.50 -3.69 -13.21
C SER A 20 -20.14 -2.22 -13.37
N THR A 21 -19.37 -1.87 -14.40
CA THR A 21 -19.03 -0.46 -14.70
C THR A 21 -20.28 0.39 -14.92
N TYR A 22 -21.38 -0.23 -15.34
CA TYR A 22 -22.69 0.40 -15.48
C TYR A 22 -23.34 0.75 -14.13
N GLU A 23 -23.22 -0.13 -13.13
CA GLU A 23 -23.74 0.14 -11.78
C GLU A 23 -22.97 1.27 -11.10
N ILE A 24 -21.65 1.31 -11.31
CA ILE A 24 -20.79 2.39 -10.81
C ILE A 24 -21.15 3.72 -11.50
N ALA A 25 -21.33 3.69 -12.83
CA ALA A 25 -21.77 4.85 -13.59
C ALA A 25 -23.11 5.41 -13.08
N GLN A 26 -24.09 4.55 -12.81
CA GLN A 26 -25.39 4.97 -12.26
C GLN A 26 -25.32 5.48 -10.82
N GLU A 27 -24.50 4.86 -9.95
CA GLU A 27 -24.42 5.26 -8.54
C GLU A 27 -23.75 6.63 -8.35
N PHE A 28 -22.77 6.94 -9.20
CA PHE A 28 -22.00 8.17 -9.12
C PHE A 28 -22.42 9.22 -10.16
N ASP A 29 -23.44 8.93 -10.99
CA ASP A 29 -23.90 9.80 -12.09
C ASP A 29 -22.77 10.16 -13.08
N ILE A 30 -21.87 9.20 -13.32
CA ILE A 30 -20.69 9.34 -14.19
C ILE A 30 -20.95 8.58 -15.48
N HIS A 31 -20.56 9.14 -16.63
CA HIS A 31 -20.69 8.46 -17.91
C HIS A 31 -19.86 7.16 -17.96
N VAL A 32 -20.44 6.08 -18.48
CA VAL A 32 -19.82 4.73 -18.51
C VAL A 32 -18.43 4.73 -19.17
N ASN A 33 -18.23 5.55 -20.21
CA ASN A 33 -16.91 5.67 -20.86
C ASN A 33 -15.83 6.21 -19.90
N GLN A 34 -16.16 7.13 -19.01
CA GLN A 34 -15.21 7.70 -18.03
C GLN A 34 -14.78 6.63 -17.01
N VAL A 35 -15.73 5.82 -16.55
CA VAL A 35 -15.45 4.70 -15.64
C VAL A 35 -14.55 3.65 -16.31
N ASN A 36 -14.79 3.37 -17.60
CA ASN A 36 -13.95 2.44 -18.37
C ASN A 36 -12.53 2.98 -18.60
N GLU A 37 -12.41 4.27 -18.91
CA GLU A 37 -11.12 4.95 -19.08
C GLU A 37 -10.31 4.92 -17.79
N TRP A 38 -10.91 5.27 -16.65
CA TRP A 38 -10.24 5.20 -15.35
C TRP A 38 -9.87 3.77 -14.96
N LYS A 39 -10.73 2.78 -15.25
CA LYS A 39 -10.41 1.37 -15.01
C LYS A 39 -9.20 0.94 -15.83
N LYS A 40 -9.11 1.36 -17.09
CA LYS A 40 -7.97 1.07 -17.96
C LYS A 40 -6.69 1.70 -17.39
N HIS A 41 -6.72 2.99 -17.06
CA HIS A 41 -5.58 3.67 -16.46
C HIS A 41 -5.15 3.07 -15.12
N LEU A 42 -6.11 2.63 -14.30
CA LEU A 42 -5.83 1.98 -13.02
C LEU A 42 -5.14 0.63 -13.23
N VAL A 43 -5.60 -0.20 -14.17
CA VAL A 43 -4.97 -1.50 -14.46
C VAL A 43 -3.57 -1.32 -15.04
N GLU A 44 -3.39 -0.36 -15.96
CA GLU A 44 -2.11 -0.07 -16.58
C GLU A 44 -1.11 0.54 -15.58
N GLY A 45 -1.57 1.44 -14.70
CA GLY A 45 -0.73 2.11 -13.71
C GLY A 45 -0.58 1.35 -12.38
N ALA A 46 -1.41 0.35 -12.09
CA ALA A 46 -1.39 -0.37 -10.83
C ALA A 46 -0.05 -1.09 -10.59
N SER A 47 0.49 -1.75 -11.62
CA SER A 47 1.78 -2.44 -11.48
C SER A 47 2.89 -1.47 -11.11
N THR A 48 2.95 -0.30 -11.76
CA THR A 48 3.96 0.73 -11.47
C THR A 48 3.77 1.37 -10.10
N LEU A 49 2.52 1.71 -9.73
CA LEU A 49 2.20 2.36 -8.46
C LEU A 49 2.45 1.45 -7.25
N PHE A 50 2.11 0.17 -7.35
CA PHE A 50 2.26 -0.76 -6.23
C PHE A 50 3.65 -1.40 -6.17
N ASN A 51 4.34 -1.60 -7.31
CA ASN A 51 5.69 -2.16 -7.30
C ASN A 51 6.78 -1.11 -7.03
N GLY A 52 6.62 0.13 -7.53
CA GLY A 52 7.64 1.18 -7.38
C GLY A 52 7.86 1.65 -5.93
N VAL A 53 6.84 1.53 -5.08
CA VAL A 53 6.96 1.87 -3.65
C VAL A 53 7.76 0.80 -2.91
N GLN A 54 7.56 -0.49 -3.24
CA GLN A 54 8.28 -1.58 -2.60
C GLN A 54 9.78 -1.52 -2.85
N GLU A 55 10.20 -1.28 -4.09
CA GLU A 55 11.62 -1.26 -4.47
C GLU A 55 12.40 -0.16 -3.74
N ASN A 56 11.83 1.05 -3.66
CA ASN A 56 12.46 2.17 -2.97
C ASN A 56 12.56 1.92 -1.44
N THR A 57 11.50 1.35 -0.85
CA THR A 57 11.56 1.00 0.58
C THR A 57 12.59 -0.09 0.87
N GLN A 58 12.70 -1.10 0.01
CA GLN A 58 13.64 -2.21 0.18
C GLN A 58 15.10 -1.73 0.16
N ALA A 59 15.46 -0.88 -0.80
CA ALA A 59 16.80 -0.30 -0.88
C ALA A 59 17.15 0.56 0.35
N ALA A 60 16.19 1.36 0.84
CA ALA A 60 16.37 2.14 2.07
C ALA A 60 16.56 1.24 3.31
N TYR A 61 15.81 0.14 3.42
CA TYR A 61 15.97 -0.84 4.50
C TYR A 61 17.32 -1.56 4.45
N GLU A 62 17.80 -1.92 3.25
CA GLU A 62 19.09 -2.57 3.08
C GLU A 62 20.25 -1.66 3.49
N LEU A 63 20.19 -0.38 3.09
CA LEU A 63 21.19 0.62 3.49
C LEU A 63 21.23 0.82 5.01
N GLU A 64 20.06 0.93 5.66
CA GLU A 64 20.00 1.07 7.11
C GLU A 64 20.51 -0.18 7.82
N ARG A 65 20.22 -1.38 7.28
CA ARG A 65 20.70 -2.65 7.84
C ARG A 65 22.22 -2.75 7.77
N GLU A 66 22.83 -2.35 6.65
CA GLU A 66 24.29 -2.32 6.51
C GLU A 66 24.94 -1.35 7.51
N ARG A 67 24.36 -0.16 7.66
CA ARG A 67 24.81 0.83 8.65
C ARG A 67 24.78 0.26 10.07
N LEU A 68 23.67 -0.38 10.45
CA LEU A 68 23.51 -0.98 11.78
C LEU A 68 24.52 -2.11 12.02
N TYR A 69 24.73 -3.00 11.04
CA TYR A 69 25.73 -4.06 11.18
C TYR A 69 27.16 -3.51 11.31
N SER A 70 27.51 -2.45 10.58
CA SER A 70 28.80 -1.77 10.75
C SER A 70 28.97 -1.20 12.15
N GLN A 71 27.93 -0.57 12.72
CA GLN A 71 27.98 -0.03 14.08
C GLN A 71 28.13 -1.13 15.13
N ILE A 72 27.36 -2.22 15.00
CA ILE A 72 27.47 -3.38 15.90
C ILE A 72 28.90 -3.96 15.85
N GLY A 73 29.48 -4.12 14.66
CA GLY A 73 30.85 -4.59 14.52
C GLY A 73 31.87 -3.69 15.20
N LYS A 74 31.76 -2.37 15.05
CA LYS A 74 32.63 -1.40 15.73
C LYS A 74 32.51 -1.49 17.25
N LEU A 75 31.28 -1.49 17.76
CA LEU A 75 31.02 -1.59 19.20
C LEU A 75 31.53 -2.92 19.77
N GLN A 76 31.41 -4.02 19.04
CA GLN A 76 31.94 -5.31 19.45
C GLN A 76 33.46 -5.26 19.59
N VAL A 77 34.17 -4.69 18.61
CA VAL A 77 35.63 -4.53 18.66
C VAL A 77 36.06 -3.62 19.82
N GLU A 78 35.35 -2.51 20.04
CA GLU A 78 35.63 -1.61 21.16
C GLU A 78 35.45 -2.30 22.51
N VAL A 79 34.36 -3.08 22.67
CA VAL A 79 34.10 -3.85 23.90
C VAL A 79 35.15 -4.94 24.10
N ASP A 80 35.50 -5.68 23.06
CA ASP A 80 36.50 -6.74 23.14
C ASP A 80 37.89 -6.18 23.42
N TRP A 81 38.23 -5.00 22.88
CA TRP A 81 39.45 -4.28 23.21
C TRP A 81 39.50 -3.88 24.68
N LEU A 82 38.40 -3.30 25.22
CA LEU A 82 38.30 -2.93 26.63
C LEU A 82 38.42 -4.14 27.56
N ARG A 83 37.82 -5.27 27.18
CA ARG A 83 37.90 -6.53 27.93
C ARG A 83 39.28 -7.19 27.89
N ALA A 84 40.03 -7.00 26.82
CA ALA A 84 41.36 -7.60 26.66
C ALA A 84 42.48 -6.74 27.27
N CYS A 85 42.28 -5.42 27.35
CA CYS A 85 43.29 -4.48 27.85
C CYS A 85 43.25 -4.30 29.38
N CYS A 86 42.14 -4.64 30.03
CA CYS A 86 41.96 -4.67 31.49
C CYS A 86 42.02 -6.11 32.00
#